data_AF-A0AAN6TRE6-F1
#
_entry.id   AF-A0AAN6TRE6-F1
#
_cell.length_a   1.000
_cell.length_b   1.000
_cell.length_c   1.000
_cell.angle_alpha   90.00
_cell.angle_beta   90.00
_cell.angle_gamma   90.00
#
_symmetry.space_group_name_H-M   'P 1'
#
loop_
_entity.id
_entity.type
_entity.pdbx_description
1 polymer ?
#
loop_
_entity_poly.entity_id
_entity_poly.type
_entity_poly.pdbx_seq_one_letter_code
_entity_poly.pdbx_strand_id
1 'polypeptide(L)'
;MAGKKKPRGRPPRASNEAGTSKQDDAQAPSSKPPNPSRKRSNRRPFTEAEPSPPTEPPRVPDHFPNNHHHLITLTQHIPRATIASRWTPLDAPSITAVTNSLTDASLPILHRLRDRDARHAQAQSILRTFATRLRAKLIKGMPFPPASIAPTSSSSNGRGRGKSKSKGGSHEVELDFEKTVDAIAGLEKALDPLLHSVVLLKAEKEREERALEREYEVLRRLEENARAQVRGWREGMARGREHVLLGGIGSSHLEGRVGGGEFVAAAAAAAAASSFGEGGGGGIFKDIQGEELLALSQQIGNHMDSMKSNLGQIEGVLPAIAKTRAALQGTLCEYLDPEQYEQVLLG
;
A
#
# COMPACT_ATOMS: atom_id res chain seq x y z
N MET A 1 -86.13 16.90 -38.40
CA MET A 1 -86.29 16.70 -36.94
C MET A 1 -84.93 16.32 -36.37
N ALA A 2 -84.11 17.16 -35.72
CA ALA A 2 -84.35 18.33 -34.87
C ALA A 2 -85.03 17.98 -33.54
N GLY A 3 -84.27 18.03 -32.43
CA GLY A 3 -84.75 17.73 -31.07
C GLY A 3 -83.62 17.69 -30.03
N LYS A 4 -83.32 18.83 -29.38
CA LYS A 4 -82.39 18.93 -28.23
C LYS A 4 -83.21 19.08 -26.94
N LYS A 5 -82.76 18.52 -25.79
CA LYS A 5 -82.47 19.28 -24.54
C LYS A 5 -82.06 18.45 -23.31
N LYS A 6 -81.34 19.17 -22.43
CA LYS A 6 -80.61 18.83 -21.18
C LYS A 6 -81.48 18.44 -19.96
N PRO A 7 -80.87 18.00 -18.82
CA PRO A 7 -81.55 17.32 -17.71
C PRO A 7 -81.97 18.20 -16.51
N ARG A 8 -82.65 17.56 -15.54
CA ARG A 8 -82.93 17.93 -14.14
C ARG A 8 -82.88 16.64 -13.29
N GLY A 9 -82.81 16.62 -11.96
CA GLY A 9 -82.70 17.70 -10.97
C GLY A 9 -82.99 17.16 -9.55
N ARG A 10 -82.16 17.52 -8.57
CA ARG A 10 -82.11 17.00 -7.18
C ARG A 10 -83.33 17.40 -6.30
N PRO A 11 -83.72 16.59 -5.30
CA PRO A 11 -84.20 17.09 -4.01
C PRO A 11 -83.28 16.73 -2.80
N PRO A 12 -83.38 17.42 -1.64
CA PRO A 12 -82.21 17.64 -0.75
C PRO A 12 -82.46 17.33 0.75
N ARG A 13 -81.56 17.87 1.61
CA ARG A 13 -81.57 17.93 3.10
C ARG A 13 -81.23 16.60 3.82
N ALA A 14 -80.67 16.61 5.04
CA ALA A 14 -80.26 17.73 5.90
C ALA A 14 -78.89 17.47 6.59
N SER A 15 -78.31 18.50 7.18
CA SER A 15 -77.04 18.50 7.93
C SER A 15 -77.23 19.20 9.28
N ASN A 16 -76.46 18.81 10.30
CA ASN A 16 -76.09 19.65 11.44
C ASN A 16 -74.87 19.06 12.17
N GLU A 17 -74.04 19.93 12.76
CA GLU A 17 -72.83 19.61 13.52
C GLU A 17 -72.84 20.35 14.89
N ALA A 18 -71.80 20.10 15.71
CA ALA A 18 -71.51 20.73 17.01
C ALA A 18 -72.46 20.42 18.19
N GLY A 19 -72.00 20.45 19.46
CA GLY A 19 -70.61 20.55 19.94
C GLY A 19 -70.44 20.73 21.47
N THR A 20 -69.36 20.14 22.01
CA THR A 20 -68.55 20.59 23.19
C THR A 20 -69.20 21.00 24.53
N SER A 21 -69.19 20.06 25.49
CA SER A 21 -68.56 20.14 26.83
C SER A 21 -68.81 21.26 27.86
N LYS A 22 -69.21 20.88 29.10
CA LYS A 22 -68.68 21.26 30.45
C LYS A 22 -69.35 20.37 31.53
N GLN A 23 -68.64 19.73 32.48
CA GLN A 23 -68.06 20.23 33.76
C GLN A 23 -69.12 20.63 34.82
N ASP A 24 -69.10 20.20 36.09
CA ASP A 24 -68.33 19.20 36.88
C ASP A 24 -69.31 18.57 37.93
N ASP A 25 -69.04 17.66 38.88
CA ASP A 25 -67.84 16.96 39.40
C ASP A 25 -68.20 15.44 39.63
N ALA A 26 -68.02 14.64 40.70
CA ALA A 26 -67.42 14.76 42.05
C ALA A 26 -67.00 13.41 42.68
N GLN A 27 -66.04 13.48 43.63
CA GLN A 27 -65.61 12.49 44.64
C GLN A 27 -65.02 11.13 44.21
N ALA A 28 -63.89 10.79 44.85
CA ALA A 28 -63.11 9.54 44.80
C ALA A 28 -63.18 8.86 46.21
N PRO A 29 -62.45 7.75 46.59
CA PRO A 29 -61.24 7.22 45.95
C PRO A 29 -60.93 5.68 46.00
N SER A 30 -59.86 5.33 45.26
CA SER A 30 -58.77 4.38 45.64
C SER A 30 -58.81 2.86 45.32
N SER A 31 -57.58 2.37 45.05
CA SER A 31 -57.05 0.99 45.23
C SER A 31 -57.13 -0.02 44.07
N LYS A 32 -56.29 -1.08 44.17
CA LYS A 32 -55.83 -1.96 43.08
C LYS A 32 -56.44 -3.38 43.16
N PRO A 33 -56.61 -4.10 42.05
CA PRO A 33 -56.70 -5.57 42.04
C PRO A 33 -55.30 -6.24 42.07
N PRO A 34 -55.09 -7.34 42.82
CA PRO A 34 -53.82 -8.08 42.88
C PRO A 34 -53.77 -9.34 41.99
N ASN A 35 -52.55 -9.87 41.79
CA ASN A 35 -52.27 -11.10 41.04
C ASN A 35 -51.93 -12.28 41.99
N PRO A 36 -52.64 -13.44 41.95
CA PRO A 36 -52.32 -14.61 42.76
C PRO A 36 -51.52 -15.68 42.00
N SER A 37 -50.50 -16.26 42.63
CA SER A 37 -49.73 -17.38 42.05
C SER A 37 -49.43 -18.51 43.04
N ARG A 38 -49.15 -19.70 42.49
CA ARG A 38 -48.54 -20.91 43.10
C ARG A 38 -49.35 -21.74 44.11
N LYS A 39 -49.43 -23.05 43.80
CA LYS A 39 -49.38 -24.25 44.68
C LYS A 39 -49.37 -25.50 43.75
N ARG A 40 -48.72 -26.63 44.05
CA ARG A 40 -47.56 -26.96 44.91
C ARG A 40 -47.03 -28.36 44.51
N SER A 41 -45.74 -28.67 44.67
CA SER A 41 -45.17 -29.97 44.28
C SER A 41 -45.60 -31.15 45.18
N ASN A 42 -45.45 -32.38 44.69
CA ASN A 42 -45.04 -33.49 45.56
C ASN A 42 -44.13 -34.53 44.83
N ARG A 43 -43.51 -35.41 45.61
CA ARG A 43 -42.23 -36.12 45.32
C ARG A 43 -42.29 -37.60 45.74
N ARG A 44 -41.57 -38.50 45.04
CA ARG A 44 -40.96 -39.72 45.62
C ARG A 44 -39.56 -40.01 45.02
N PRO A 45 -38.69 -40.81 45.70
CA PRO A 45 -37.23 -40.73 45.53
C PRO A 45 -36.53 -42.07 45.19
N PHE A 46 -35.21 -42.03 44.93
CA PHE A 46 -34.28 -43.12 45.26
C PHE A 46 -32.84 -42.61 45.54
N THR A 47 -31.96 -43.50 46.00
CA THR A 47 -30.70 -43.33 46.77
C THR A 47 -29.53 -42.56 46.13
N GLU A 48 -29.06 -41.51 46.85
CA GLU A 48 -27.74 -41.39 47.50
C GLU A 48 -26.46 -42.04 46.89
N ALA A 49 -25.47 -41.19 46.55
CA ALA A 49 -24.03 -41.47 46.52
C ALA A 49 -23.23 -40.14 46.64
N GLU A 50 -22.03 -40.17 47.23
CA GLU A 50 -21.15 -39.02 47.55
C GLU A 50 -20.19 -38.63 46.38
N PRO A 51 -19.40 -37.53 46.45
CA PRO A 51 -19.30 -36.59 45.33
C PRO A 51 -18.03 -36.68 44.46
N SER A 52 -18.12 -36.03 43.30
CA SER A 52 -16.98 -35.64 42.46
C SER A 52 -17.19 -34.21 41.92
N PRO A 53 -16.21 -33.29 42.04
CA PRO A 53 -16.37 -31.91 41.56
C PRO A 53 -16.40 -31.85 40.02
N PRO A 54 -17.35 -31.12 39.38
CA PRO A 54 -17.33 -30.91 37.95
C PRO A 54 -16.10 -30.10 37.52
N THR A 55 -15.35 -30.62 36.55
CA THR A 55 -14.22 -29.93 35.93
C THR A 55 -14.69 -28.65 35.22
N GLU A 56 -14.14 -27.48 35.59
CA GLU A 56 -14.29 -26.25 34.80
C GLU A 56 -13.72 -26.51 33.39
N PRO A 57 -14.45 -26.28 32.29
CA PRO A 57 -13.85 -26.31 30.96
C PRO A 57 -12.78 -25.20 30.87
N PRO A 58 -11.66 -25.44 30.16
CA PRO A 58 -10.57 -24.48 30.12
C PRO A 58 -11.03 -23.15 29.54
N ARG A 59 -10.77 -22.06 30.26
CA ARG A 59 -11.06 -20.70 29.78
C ARG A 59 -10.23 -20.42 28.53
N VAL A 60 -10.90 -20.32 27.40
CA VAL A 60 -10.29 -19.81 26.16
C VAL A 60 -9.86 -18.36 26.44
N PRO A 61 -8.64 -17.93 26.09
CA PRO A 61 -8.24 -16.54 26.28
C PRO A 61 -9.06 -15.61 25.38
N ASP A 62 -9.98 -14.83 25.95
CA ASP A 62 -10.79 -13.80 25.29
C ASP A 62 -9.94 -12.57 24.87
N HIS A 63 -8.77 -12.78 24.26
CA HIS A 63 -7.76 -11.76 23.96
C HIS A 63 -7.25 -11.83 22.51
N PHE A 64 -8.18 -11.87 21.56
CA PHE A 64 -8.02 -11.11 20.33
C PHE A 64 -8.75 -9.78 20.49
N PRO A 65 -8.05 -8.63 20.57
CA PRO A 65 -8.73 -7.34 20.45
C PRO A 65 -9.30 -7.25 19.04
N ASN A 66 -10.62 -7.33 18.92
CA ASN A 66 -11.37 -7.20 17.66
C ASN A 66 -11.30 -5.75 17.13
N ASN A 67 -10.09 -5.29 16.80
CA ASN A 67 -9.80 -3.95 16.30
C ASN A 67 -10.15 -3.81 14.80
N HIS A 68 -11.24 -4.47 14.39
CA HIS A 68 -11.87 -4.30 13.10
C HIS A 68 -12.69 -3.01 13.15
N HIS A 69 -12.35 -2.03 12.31
CA HIS A 69 -13.06 -0.75 12.28
C HIS A 69 -14.55 -0.95 11.94
N HIS A 70 -15.42 -0.90 12.95
CA HIS A 70 -16.86 -1.02 12.76
C HIS A 70 -17.38 0.15 11.92
N LEU A 71 -18.05 -0.16 10.80
CA LEU A 71 -18.58 0.85 9.89
C LEU A 71 -19.80 1.56 10.51
N ILE A 72 -19.56 2.74 11.09
CA ILE A 72 -20.61 3.60 11.64
C ILE A 72 -21.38 4.27 10.50
N THR A 73 -22.70 4.10 10.47
CA THR A 73 -23.57 4.73 9.46
C THR A 73 -23.73 6.24 9.71
N LEU A 74 -22.96 7.06 9.00
CA LEU A 74 -23.03 8.52 9.08
C LEU A 74 -24.01 9.09 8.04
N THR A 75 -25.18 9.55 8.49
CA THR A 75 -26.19 10.19 7.62
C THR A 75 -25.82 11.65 7.33
N GLN A 76 -25.26 11.92 6.13
CA GLN A 76 -24.97 13.29 5.68
C GLN A 76 -26.17 13.92 4.96
N HIS A 77 -26.55 15.15 5.34
CA HIS A 77 -27.62 15.88 4.66
C HIS A 77 -27.08 16.64 3.43
N ILE A 78 -27.34 16.11 2.23
CA ILE A 78 -26.84 16.65 0.97
C ILE A 78 -27.79 17.76 0.45
N PRO A 79 -27.33 19.01 0.26
CA PRO A 79 -28.20 20.10 -0.18
C PRO A 79 -28.66 19.91 -1.63
N ARG A 80 -29.92 20.26 -1.93
CA ARG A 80 -30.55 20.02 -3.26
C ARG A 80 -29.76 20.62 -4.45
N ALA A 81 -29.03 21.70 -4.24
CA ALA A 81 -28.17 22.31 -5.25
C ALA A 81 -26.96 21.43 -5.64
N THR A 82 -26.37 20.67 -4.71
CA THR A 82 -25.28 19.73 -5.04
C THR A 82 -25.81 18.47 -5.71
N ILE A 83 -27.02 18.02 -5.37
CA ILE A 83 -27.73 16.98 -6.14
C ILE A 83 -27.91 17.46 -7.59
N ALA A 84 -28.57 18.59 -7.82
CA ALA A 84 -28.87 19.09 -9.16
C ALA A 84 -27.63 19.44 -10.04
N SER A 85 -26.43 19.57 -9.46
CA SER A 85 -25.19 19.93 -10.17
C SER A 85 -24.16 18.81 -10.27
N ARG A 86 -24.11 17.88 -9.31
CA ARG A 86 -23.14 16.77 -9.27
C ARG A 86 -23.75 15.40 -9.56
N TRP A 87 -25.05 15.20 -9.27
CA TRP A 87 -25.70 13.90 -9.45
C TRP A 87 -26.29 13.84 -10.87
N THR A 88 -25.88 12.84 -11.64
CA THR A 88 -26.33 12.62 -13.01
C THR A 88 -27.43 11.54 -13.05
N PRO A 89 -28.31 11.53 -14.07
CA PRO A 89 -29.13 10.34 -14.33
C PRO A 89 -28.22 9.14 -14.63
N LEU A 90 -28.69 7.93 -14.30
CA LEU A 90 -27.95 6.69 -14.51
C LEU A 90 -27.77 6.39 -16.01
N ASP A 91 -26.57 5.94 -16.40
CA ASP A 91 -26.24 5.68 -17.81
C ASP A 91 -26.89 4.37 -18.32
N ALA A 92 -27.15 4.29 -19.62
CA ALA A 92 -27.83 3.16 -20.27
C ALA A 92 -27.18 1.77 -19.98
N PRO A 93 -25.84 1.58 -20.08
CA PRO A 93 -25.20 0.30 -19.76
C PRO A 93 -25.36 -0.07 -18.28
N SER A 94 -25.22 0.89 -17.36
CA SER A 94 -25.47 0.65 -15.93
C SER A 94 -26.93 0.35 -15.60
N ILE A 95 -27.91 0.87 -16.36
CA ILE A 95 -29.32 0.44 -16.25
C ILE A 95 -29.47 -1.03 -16.69
N THR A 96 -28.71 -1.50 -17.68
CA THR A 96 -28.71 -2.93 -18.05
C THR A 96 -28.02 -3.82 -17.02
N ALA A 97 -26.89 -3.40 -16.43
CA ALA A 97 -26.24 -4.11 -15.32
C ALA A 97 -27.21 -4.37 -14.15
N VAL A 98 -27.93 -3.34 -13.70
CA VAL A 98 -28.96 -3.48 -12.64
C VAL A 98 -30.08 -4.45 -13.05
N THR A 99 -30.50 -4.47 -14.32
CA THR A 99 -31.53 -5.44 -14.76
C THR A 99 -31.02 -6.87 -14.84
N ASN A 100 -29.74 -7.07 -15.18
CA ASN A 100 -29.12 -8.40 -15.24
C ASN A 100 -28.93 -8.96 -13.82
N SER A 101 -28.33 -8.18 -12.92
CA SER A 101 -28.25 -8.51 -11.48
C SER A 101 -29.63 -8.89 -10.90
N LEU A 102 -30.68 -8.15 -11.27
CA LEU A 102 -32.05 -8.45 -10.82
C LEU A 102 -32.65 -9.71 -11.44
N THR A 103 -32.31 -10.07 -12.69
CA THR A 103 -32.72 -11.37 -13.25
C THR A 103 -31.98 -12.51 -12.54
N ASP A 104 -30.68 -12.36 -12.31
CA ASP A 104 -29.83 -13.43 -11.80
C ASP A 104 -30.12 -13.71 -10.32
N ALA A 105 -30.32 -12.65 -9.52
CA ALA A 105 -30.83 -12.75 -8.14
C ALA A 105 -32.26 -13.33 -8.08
N SER A 106 -33.04 -13.28 -9.16
CA SER A 106 -34.37 -13.88 -9.22
C SER A 106 -34.34 -15.39 -9.51
N LEU A 107 -33.33 -15.89 -10.24
CA LEU A 107 -33.20 -17.31 -10.59
C LEU A 107 -33.25 -18.27 -9.38
N PRO A 108 -32.51 -18.07 -8.27
CA PRO A 108 -32.58 -18.97 -7.11
C PRO A 108 -33.94 -18.90 -6.38
N ILE A 109 -34.64 -17.75 -6.42
CA ILE A 109 -35.99 -17.61 -5.87
C ILE A 109 -36.98 -18.43 -6.69
N LEU A 110 -36.89 -18.35 -8.03
CA LEU A 110 -37.73 -19.11 -8.94
C LEU A 110 -37.42 -20.62 -8.87
N HIS A 111 -36.15 -21.01 -8.78
CA HIS A 111 -35.74 -22.40 -8.59
C HIS A 111 -36.33 -23.02 -7.30
N ARG A 112 -36.30 -22.27 -6.19
CA ARG A 112 -36.95 -22.66 -4.91
C ARG A 112 -38.49 -22.72 -4.96
N LEU A 113 -39.11 -22.21 -6.03
CA LEU A 113 -40.55 -22.22 -6.25
C LEU A 113 -40.99 -23.16 -7.37
N ARG A 114 -40.05 -23.82 -8.08
CA ARG A 114 -40.32 -24.65 -9.26
C ARG A 114 -41.39 -25.71 -9.00
N ASP A 115 -41.37 -26.37 -7.85
CA ASP A 115 -42.29 -27.45 -7.48
C ASP A 115 -43.72 -26.95 -7.13
N ARG A 116 -44.02 -25.69 -7.44
CA ARG A 116 -45.22 -24.95 -6.99
C ARG A 116 -45.70 -23.99 -8.09
N ASP A 117 -45.99 -24.49 -9.28
CA ASP A 117 -46.29 -23.72 -10.51
C ASP A 117 -47.11 -22.44 -10.32
N ALA A 118 -48.24 -22.49 -9.60
CA ALA A 118 -49.07 -21.32 -9.34
C ALA A 118 -48.32 -20.20 -8.57
N ARG A 119 -47.48 -20.57 -7.59
CA ARG A 119 -46.63 -19.63 -6.84
C ARG A 119 -45.39 -19.21 -7.64
N HIS A 120 -44.87 -20.10 -8.49
CA HIS A 120 -43.79 -19.78 -9.43
C HIS A 120 -44.24 -18.71 -10.45
N ALA A 121 -45.39 -18.90 -11.10
CA ALA A 121 -45.97 -17.93 -12.02
C ALA A 121 -46.32 -16.59 -11.36
N GLN A 122 -46.90 -16.62 -10.15
CA GLN A 122 -47.13 -15.42 -9.34
C GLN A 122 -45.81 -14.69 -9.05
N ALA A 123 -44.79 -15.38 -8.55
CA ALA A 123 -43.48 -14.80 -8.27
C ALA A 123 -42.84 -14.21 -9.54
N GLN A 124 -42.84 -14.92 -10.67
CA GLN A 124 -42.36 -14.39 -11.95
C GLN A 124 -43.09 -13.10 -12.36
N SER A 125 -44.42 -13.02 -12.17
CA SER A 125 -45.19 -11.81 -12.49
C SER A 125 -44.84 -10.63 -11.57
N ILE A 126 -44.63 -10.88 -10.27
CA ILE A 126 -44.25 -9.87 -9.28
C ILE A 126 -42.83 -9.36 -9.56
N LEU A 127 -41.89 -10.26 -9.84
CA LEU A 127 -40.50 -9.94 -10.17
C LEU A 127 -40.40 -9.17 -11.49
N ARG A 128 -41.13 -9.57 -12.54
CA ARG A 128 -41.18 -8.84 -13.83
C ARG A 128 -41.85 -7.47 -13.71
N THR A 129 -42.93 -7.34 -12.94
CA THR A 129 -43.57 -6.03 -12.70
C THR A 129 -42.72 -5.12 -11.81
N PHE A 130 -41.95 -5.68 -10.88
CA PHE A 130 -40.95 -4.93 -10.11
C PHE A 130 -39.78 -4.46 -11.00
N ALA A 131 -39.17 -5.36 -11.77
CA ALA A 131 -38.06 -5.05 -12.68
C ALA A 131 -38.42 -3.97 -13.72
N THR A 132 -39.59 -4.07 -14.34
CA THR A 132 -40.08 -3.04 -15.29
C THR A 132 -40.36 -1.70 -14.61
N ARG A 133 -40.92 -1.70 -13.39
CA ARG A 133 -41.12 -0.47 -12.59
C ARG A 133 -39.79 0.17 -12.16
N LEU A 134 -38.78 -0.63 -11.79
CA LEU A 134 -37.44 -0.12 -11.51
C LEU A 134 -36.79 0.47 -12.76
N ARG A 135 -36.73 -0.30 -13.87
CA ARG A 135 -36.17 0.17 -15.14
C ARG A 135 -36.83 1.48 -15.61
N ALA A 136 -38.16 1.59 -15.49
CA ALA A 136 -38.88 2.83 -15.80
C ALA A 136 -38.51 4.01 -14.87
N LYS A 137 -38.26 3.78 -13.57
CA LYS A 137 -37.77 4.83 -12.65
C LYS A 137 -36.34 5.26 -12.95
N LEU A 138 -35.45 4.32 -13.33
CA LEU A 138 -34.07 4.62 -13.69
C LEU A 138 -34.01 5.43 -15.01
N ILE A 139 -34.73 4.98 -16.05
CA ILE A 139 -34.85 5.69 -17.34
C ILE A 139 -35.49 7.08 -17.17
N LYS A 140 -36.38 7.27 -16.17
CA LYS A 140 -36.95 8.59 -15.84
C LYS A 140 -35.94 9.57 -15.23
N GLY A 141 -34.67 9.18 -15.06
CA GLY A 141 -33.59 10.08 -14.69
C GLY A 141 -33.66 10.54 -13.24
N MET A 142 -33.90 9.62 -12.30
CA MET A 142 -33.59 9.90 -10.90
C MET A 142 -32.09 10.25 -10.79
N PRO A 143 -31.72 11.31 -10.06
CA PRO A 143 -30.32 11.67 -9.90
C PRO A 143 -29.60 10.60 -9.05
N PHE A 144 -28.51 10.04 -9.58
CA PHE A 144 -27.62 9.13 -8.87
C PHE A 144 -26.36 9.88 -8.40
N PRO A 145 -25.78 9.52 -7.24
CA PRO A 145 -24.49 10.06 -6.83
C PRO A 145 -23.43 9.78 -7.90
N PRO A 146 -22.38 10.61 -8.00
CA PRO A 146 -21.24 10.28 -8.85
C PRO A 146 -20.60 8.96 -8.40
N ALA A 147 -20.09 8.20 -9.36
CA ALA A 147 -19.35 6.97 -9.11
C ALA A 147 -18.20 7.20 -8.11
N SER A 148 -17.96 6.22 -7.24
CA SER A 148 -16.86 6.23 -6.28
C SER A 148 -15.53 5.86 -6.96
N ILE A 149 -15.60 4.94 -7.92
CA ILE A 149 -14.52 4.64 -8.86
C ILE A 149 -14.59 5.68 -9.98
N ALA A 150 -13.60 6.57 -10.04
CA ALA A 150 -13.38 7.38 -11.23
C ALA A 150 -12.94 6.46 -12.39
N PRO A 151 -13.45 6.65 -13.62
CA PRO A 151 -13.13 5.75 -14.74
C PRO A 151 -11.63 5.86 -15.04
N THR A 152 -10.89 4.80 -14.73
CA THR A 152 -9.43 4.78 -14.84
C THR A 152 -9.04 4.86 -16.31
N SER A 153 -8.23 5.87 -16.66
CA SER A 153 -7.75 6.07 -18.03
C SER A 153 -6.67 5.07 -18.46
N SER A 154 -6.54 3.93 -17.76
CA SER A 154 -5.56 2.87 -18.02
C SER A 154 -5.92 1.97 -19.20
N SER A 155 -7.21 1.87 -19.58
CA SER A 155 -7.63 1.21 -20.83
C SER A 155 -7.43 2.14 -22.05
N SER A 156 -6.19 2.60 -22.25
CA SER A 156 -5.81 3.59 -23.28
C SER A 156 -4.71 3.13 -24.23
N ASN A 157 -4.49 1.82 -24.37
CA ASN A 157 -3.67 1.26 -25.46
C ASN A 157 -4.46 0.93 -26.75
N GLY A 158 -5.75 1.29 -26.80
CA GLY A 158 -6.57 1.26 -28.01
C GLY A 158 -6.57 2.60 -28.74
N ARG A 159 -6.01 2.66 -29.96
CA ARG A 159 -6.07 3.84 -30.86
C ARG A 159 -7.49 4.06 -31.45
N GLY A 160 -8.49 4.28 -30.58
CA GLY A 160 -9.91 4.43 -30.93
C GLY A 160 -10.35 5.88 -31.12
N ARG A 161 -10.63 6.28 -32.36
CA ARG A 161 -11.01 7.67 -32.71
C ARG A 161 -12.50 7.98 -32.45
N GLY A 162 -12.85 8.31 -31.21
CA GLY A 162 -13.76 9.45 -30.96
C GLY A 162 -14.93 9.30 -29.99
N LYS A 163 -15.22 10.46 -29.35
CA LYS A 163 -16.53 10.96 -28.90
C LYS A 163 -17.11 10.39 -27.60
N SER A 164 -17.85 11.27 -26.89
CA SER A 164 -18.53 11.04 -25.60
C SER A 164 -17.62 10.75 -24.39
N LYS A 165 -17.17 11.81 -23.72
CA LYS A 165 -16.71 11.75 -22.33
C LYS A 165 -17.95 11.65 -21.41
N SER A 166 -18.59 10.47 -21.35
CA SER A 166 -19.82 10.27 -20.56
C SER A 166 -19.54 10.64 -19.10
N LYS A 167 -20.31 11.58 -18.56
CA LYS A 167 -20.18 12.04 -17.17
C LYS A 167 -20.77 11.05 -16.16
N GLY A 168 -21.39 9.96 -16.62
CA GLY A 168 -21.95 8.87 -15.81
C GLY A 168 -21.42 7.46 -16.13
N GLY A 169 -20.59 7.30 -17.17
CA GLY A 169 -20.14 6.00 -17.69
C GLY A 169 -19.10 5.23 -16.84
N SER A 170 -19.15 5.37 -15.51
CA SER A 170 -18.31 4.62 -14.57
C SER A 170 -19.12 3.69 -13.66
N HIS A 171 -20.41 3.99 -13.44
CA HIS A 171 -21.26 3.18 -12.56
C HIS A 171 -21.54 1.77 -13.14
N GLU A 172 -21.27 1.52 -14.43
CA GLU A 172 -21.30 0.16 -14.99
C GLU A 172 -20.24 -0.74 -14.35
N VAL A 173 -19.02 -0.25 -14.12
CA VAL A 173 -17.92 -1.02 -13.53
C VAL A 173 -18.19 -1.32 -12.05
N GLU A 174 -18.94 -0.45 -11.37
CA GLU A 174 -19.35 -0.61 -9.97
C GLU A 174 -20.57 -1.55 -9.78
N LEU A 175 -21.35 -1.77 -10.84
CA LEU A 175 -22.60 -2.56 -10.80
C LEU A 175 -22.45 -3.95 -11.43
N ASP A 176 -21.46 -4.15 -12.32
CA ASP A 176 -21.11 -5.44 -12.88
C ASP A 176 -20.27 -6.24 -11.88
N PHE A 177 -20.93 -7.08 -11.07
CA PHE A 177 -20.30 -7.86 -9.99
C PHE A 177 -19.03 -8.60 -10.43
N GLU A 178 -19.07 -9.31 -11.57
CA GLU A 178 -17.90 -10.02 -12.11
C GLU A 178 -16.70 -9.08 -12.33
N LYS A 179 -16.90 -7.87 -12.90
CA LYS A 179 -15.81 -6.89 -13.07
C LYS A 179 -15.23 -6.42 -11.73
N THR A 180 -16.06 -6.32 -10.69
CA THR A 180 -15.58 -5.97 -9.34
C THR A 180 -14.78 -7.10 -8.71
N VAL A 181 -15.18 -8.36 -8.93
CA VAL A 181 -14.46 -9.56 -8.47
C VAL A 181 -13.13 -9.73 -9.23
N ASP A 182 -13.13 -9.60 -10.55
CA ASP A 182 -11.91 -9.59 -11.38
C ASP A 182 -10.93 -8.50 -10.94
N ALA A 183 -11.44 -7.30 -10.62
CA ALA A 183 -10.62 -6.20 -10.12
C ALA A 183 -10.05 -6.47 -8.72
N ILE A 184 -10.82 -7.11 -7.83
CA ILE A 184 -10.32 -7.54 -6.50
C ILE A 184 -9.24 -8.61 -6.67
N ALA A 185 -9.49 -9.67 -7.45
CA ALA A 185 -8.51 -10.72 -7.72
C ALA A 185 -7.24 -10.19 -8.39
N GLY A 186 -7.37 -9.19 -9.26
CA GLY A 186 -6.23 -8.47 -9.86
C GLY A 186 -5.42 -7.66 -8.84
N LEU A 187 -6.09 -7.03 -7.87
CA LEU A 187 -5.42 -6.32 -6.77
C LEU A 187 -4.77 -7.27 -5.76
N GLU A 188 -5.40 -8.43 -5.47
CA GLU A 188 -4.82 -9.50 -4.64
C GLU A 188 -3.58 -10.08 -5.30
N LYS A 189 -3.65 -10.44 -6.59
CA LYS A 189 -2.49 -10.89 -7.39
C LYS A 189 -1.37 -9.85 -7.48
N ALA A 190 -1.68 -8.56 -7.38
CA ALA A 190 -0.69 -7.49 -7.30
C ALA A 190 -0.12 -7.28 -5.88
N LEU A 191 -0.89 -7.61 -4.84
CA LEU A 191 -0.49 -7.50 -3.44
C LEU A 191 0.49 -8.61 -3.04
N ASP A 192 0.26 -9.86 -3.46
CA ASP A 192 1.12 -11.01 -3.14
C ASP A 192 2.63 -10.79 -3.45
N PRO A 193 3.06 -10.36 -4.65
CA PRO A 193 4.47 -10.10 -4.94
C PRO A 193 5.01 -8.88 -4.17
N LEU A 194 4.16 -7.91 -3.80
CA LEU A 194 4.55 -6.79 -2.94
C LEU A 194 4.77 -7.23 -1.49
N LEU A 195 3.94 -8.13 -0.97
CA LEU A 195 4.16 -8.76 0.34
C LEU A 195 5.43 -9.62 0.33
N HIS A 196 5.67 -10.40 -0.73
CA HIS A 196 6.89 -11.19 -0.87
C HIS A 196 8.16 -10.33 -0.96
N SER A 197 8.15 -9.26 -1.76
CA SER A 197 9.30 -8.34 -1.84
C SER A 197 9.55 -7.60 -0.52
N VAL A 198 8.51 -7.26 0.26
CA VAL A 198 8.67 -6.72 1.62
C VAL A 198 9.29 -7.75 2.58
N VAL A 199 9.02 -9.06 2.42
CA VAL A 199 9.71 -10.12 3.19
C VAL A 199 11.18 -10.26 2.76
N LEU A 200 11.45 -10.25 1.45
CA LEU A 200 12.81 -10.31 0.90
C LEU A 200 13.66 -9.13 1.37
N LEU A 201 13.15 -7.89 1.23
CA LEU A 201 13.85 -6.67 1.67
C LEU A 201 14.12 -6.65 3.18
N LYS A 202 13.25 -7.24 4.01
CA LYS A 202 13.50 -7.40 5.45
C LYS A 202 14.63 -8.39 5.72
N ALA A 203 14.66 -9.53 5.01
CA ALA A 203 15.71 -10.54 5.16
C ALA A 203 17.07 -10.04 4.64
N GLU A 204 17.08 -9.22 3.58
CA GLU A 204 18.30 -8.59 3.07
C GLU A 204 18.82 -7.51 4.02
N LYS A 205 17.95 -6.61 4.50
CA LYS A 205 18.32 -5.63 5.53
C LYS A 205 18.93 -6.31 6.77
N GLU A 206 18.32 -7.39 7.24
CA GLU A 206 18.84 -8.15 8.39
C GLU A 206 20.17 -8.86 8.07
N ARG A 207 20.50 -9.12 6.80
CA ARG A 207 21.83 -9.61 6.38
C ARG A 207 22.86 -8.49 6.41
N GLU A 208 22.50 -7.30 5.91
CA GLU A 208 23.35 -6.10 5.93
C GLU A 208 23.64 -5.64 7.38
N GLU A 209 22.63 -5.59 8.25
CA GLU A 209 22.81 -5.25 9.66
C GLU A 209 23.81 -6.19 10.36
N ARG A 210 23.69 -7.51 10.15
CA ARG A 210 24.66 -8.50 10.65
C ARG A 210 26.04 -8.43 9.98
N ALA A 211 26.17 -7.82 8.82
CA ALA A 211 27.47 -7.58 8.18
C ALA A 211 28.16 -6.36 8.84
N LEU A 212 27.43 -5.26 8.98
CA LEU A 212 27.86 -4.04 9.65
C LEU A 212 28.28 -4.31 11.11
N GLU A 213 27.56 -5.16 11.85
CA GLU A 213 27.94 -5.58 13.21
C GLU A 213 29.36 -6.19 13.25
N ARG A 214 29.71 -7.05 12.28
CA ARG A 214 31.04 -7.68 12.19
C ARG A 214 32.10 -6.67 11.79
N GLU A 215 31.77 -5.72 10.91
CA GLU A 215 32.68 -4.63 10.52
C GLU A 215 32.97 -3.69 11.70
N TYR A 216 31.96 -3.36 12.51
CA TYR A 216 32.14 -2.61 13.75
C TYR A 216 32.94 -3.39 14.80
N GLU A 217 32.78 -4.71 14.90
CA GLU A 217 33.66 -5.55 15.74
C GLU A 217 35.11 -5.52 15.26
N VAL A 218 35.36 -5.65 13.96
CA VAL A 218 36.71 -5.58 13.37
C VAL A 218 37.31 -4.19 13.59
N LEU A 219 36.54 -3.12 13.36
CA LEU A 219 36.98 -1.75 13.60
C LEU A 219 37.33 -1.52 15.08
N ARG A 220 36.51 -2.01 16.03
CA ARG A 220 36.81 -1.93 17.47
C ARG A 220 38.12 -2.65 17.80
N ARG A 221 38.34 -3.86 17.28
CA ARG A 221 39.59 -4.61 17.48
C ARG A 221 40.81 -3.88 16.90
N LEU A 222 40.65 -3.21 15.76
CA LEU A 222 41.70 -2.38 15.14
C LEU A 222 41.97 -1.10 15.95
N GLU A 223 40.95 -0.42 16.46
CA GLU A 223 41.09 0.71 17.37
C GLU A 223 41.78 0.31 18.68
N GLU A 224 41.39 -0.82 19.28
CA GLU A 224 42.02 -1.34 20.50
C GLU A 224 43.49 -1.70 20.27
N ASN A 225 43.82 -2.30 19.12
CA ASN A 225 45.19 -2.59 18.69
C ASN A 225 45.99 -1.29 18.48
N ALA A 226 45.46 -0.31 17.73
CA ALA A 226 46.11 0.98 17.52
C ALA A 226 46.33 1.75 18.85
N ARG A 227 45.34 1.75 19.75
CA ARG A 227 45.44 2.34 21.10
C ARG A 227 46.40 1.55 22.01
N ALA A 228 46.55 0.24 21.83
CA ALA A 228 47.55 -0.57 22.53
C ALA A 228 48.95 -0.28 22.00
N GLN A 229 49.14 -0.15 20.68
CA GLN A 229 50.39 0.28 20.08
C GLN A 229 50.77 1.69 20.56
N VAL A 230 49.91 2.70 20.43
CA VAL A 230 50.22 4.08 20.88
C VAL A 230 50.60 4.14 22.36
N ARG A 231 50.01 3.29 23.21
CA ARG A 231 50.45 3.13 24.61
C ARG A 231 51.81 2.44 24.71
N GLY A 232 52.04 1.35 23.98
CA GLY A 232 53.32 0.64 23.93
C GLY A 232 54.48 1.49 23.41
N TRP A 233 54.26 2.31 22.39
CA TRP A 233 55.19 3.33 21.89
C TRP A 233 55.52 4.36 22.98
N ARG A 234 54.49 4.94 23.63
CA ARG A 234 54.68 5.89 24.76
C ARG A 234 55.42 5.26 25.94
N GLU A 235 55.12 4.01 26.27
CA GLU A 235 55.82 3.25 27.33
C GLU A 235 57.25 2.84 26.92
N GLY A 236 57.51 2.62 25.64
CA GLY A 236 58.85 2.42 25.08
C GLY A 236 59.71 3.67 25.22
N MET A 237 59.15 4.82 24.80
CA MET A 237 59.75 6.15 24.96
C MET A 237 60.05 6.44 26.44
N ALA A 238 59.06 6.29 27.32
CA ALA A 238 59.21 6.54 28.76
C ALA A 238 60.18 5.57 29.47
N ARG A 239 60.45 4.39 28.89
CA ARG A 239 61.46 3.43 29.39
C ARG A 239 62.79 3.49 28.62
N GLY A 240 62.99 4.51 27.78
CA GLY A 240 64.25 4.73 27.04
C GLY A 240 64.59 3.63 26.02
N ARG A 241 63.60 2.87 25.53
CA ARG A 241 63.79 1.75 24.58
C ARG A 241 63.64 2.18 23.11
N GLU A 242 64.12 3.37 22.76
CA GLU A 242 64.01 3.90 21.41
C GLU A 242 65.29 3.65 20.59
N HIS A 243 65.10 3.24 19.33
CA HIS A 243 66.19 3.17 18.37
C HIS A 243 66.47 4.57 17.81
N VAL A 244 67.73 4.88 17.48
CA VAL A 244 68.23 6.25 17.19
C VAL A 244 67.41 7.02 16.14
N LEU A 245 66.72 6.32 15.23
CA LEU A 245 65.90 6.90 14.17
C LEU A 245 64.65 7.68 14.66
N LEU A 246 64.25 7.54 15.93
CA LEU A 246 63.04 8.20 16.47
C LEU A 246 63.33 9.54 17.16
N GLY A 247 64.48 9.67 17.82
CA GLY A 247 64.87 10.89 18.56
C GLY A 247 64.95 12.15 17.69
N GLY A 248 65.14 12.01 16.38
CA GLY A 248 65.18 13.12 15.43
C GLY A 248 63.83 13.73 15.04
N ILE A 249 62.71 13.02 15.27
CA ILE A 249 61.38 13.44 14.79
C ILE A 249 60.55 14.13 15.88
N GLY A 250 60.74 13.76 17.16
CA GLY A 250 59.93 14.28 18.27
C GLY A 250 60.38 15.62 18.86
N SER A 251 61.64 16.02 18.71
CA SER A 251 62.27 17.04 19.57
C SER A 251 62.34 18.46 18.98
N SER A 252 62.00 18.68 17.71
CA SER A 252 62.24 19.97 17.01
C SER A 252 60.99 20.81 16.72
N HIS A 253 59.80 20.38 17.18
CA HIS A 253 58.53 21.05 16.82
C HIS A 253 57.48 21.10 17.94
N LEU A 254 57.88 21.03 19.22
CA LEU A 254 56.96 21.06 20.37
C LEU A 254 57.23 22.13 21.44
N GLU A 255 58.21 23.02 21.24
CA GLU A 255 58.24 24.31 21.92
C GLU A 255 57.75 25.41 20.96
N GLY A 256 56.48 25.85 21.07
CA GLY A 256 56.00 26.88 20.15
C GLY A 256 54.53 27.31 20.12
N ARG A 257 53.57 26.60 20.74
CA ARG A 257 52.19 27.14 20.90
C ARG A 257 51.35 26.46 21.98
N VAL A 258 51.25 27.12 23.13
CA VAL A 258 50.11 27.00 24.05
C VAL A 258 49.02 27.97 23.58
N GLY A 259 47.79 27.52 23.34
CA GLY A 259 46.64 28.43 23.16
C GLY A 259 45.58 28.06 22.10
N GLY A 260 44.80 27.00 22.36
CA GLY A 260 43.40 26.85 21.91
C GLY A 260 43.09 26.65 20.42
N GLY A 261 41.84 26.24 20.15
CA GLY A 261 41.22 26.24 18.80
C GLY A 261 41.09 24.86 18.14
N GLU A 262 39.96 24.19 18.36
CA GLU A 262 39.61 22.85 17.87
C GLU A 262 39.23 22.79 16.37
N PHE A 263 39.90 23.57 15.52
CA PHE A 263 39.49 23.80 14.12
C PHE A 263 40.61 23.74 13.06
N VAL A 264 41.89 23.68 13.46
CA VAL A 264 43.03 23.88 12.53
C VAL A 264 43.45 22.60 11.78
N ALA A 265 42.96 21.42 12.16
CA ALA A 265 43.40 20.13 11.60
C ALA A 265 43.23 20.01 10.07
N ALA A 266 42.15 20.55 9.51
CA ALA A 266 41.92 20.53 8.06
C ALA A 266 42.87 21.44 7.28
N ALA A 267 43.27 22.59 7.85
CA ALA A 267 44.17 23.54 7.20
C ALA A 267 45.62 23.03 7.14
N ALA A 268 46.07 22.32 8.20
CA ALA A 268 47.41 21.74 8.24
C ALA A 268 47.63 20.68 7.14
N ALA A 269 46.61 19.85 6.85
CA ALA A 269 46.67 18.87 5.78
C ALA A 269 46.79 19.51 4.39
N ALA A 270 46.08 20.61 4.13
CA ALA A 270 46.15 21.33 2.86
C ALA A 270 47.52 22.03 2.66
N ALA A 271 48.12 22.56 3.73
CA ALA A 271 49.46 23.15 3.69
C ALA A 271 50.56 22.11 3.39
N ALA A 272 50.42 20.89 3.94
CA ALA A 272 51.36 19.79 3.65
C ALA A 272 51.29 19.29 2.20
N ALA A 273 50.15 19.43 1.52
CA ALA A 273 49.97 19.06 0.12
C ALA A 273 50.47 20.11 -0.89
N SER A 274 50.83 21.32 -0.43
CA SER A 274 51.15 22.47 -1.31
C SER A 274 52.62 22.93 -1.24
N SER A 275 53.47 22.27 -0.46
CA SER A 275 54.91 22.58 -0.35
C SER A 275 55.82 21.82 -1.34
N PHE A 276 55.27 20.98 -2.22
CA PHE A 276 56.01 20.38 -3.34
C PHE A 276 56.12 21.34 -4.55
N GLY A 277 56.69 22.52 -4.30
CA GLY A 277 56.89 23.57 -5.31
C GLY A 277 58.09 24.46 -4.99
N GLU A 278 59.08 24.46 -5.89
CA GLU A 278 60.29 25.30 -5.97
C GLU A 278 61.31 25.28 -4.80
N GLY A 279 62.60 25.35 -5.18
CA GLY A 279 63.63 25.98 -4.33
C GLY A 279 64.42 25.14 -3.31
N GLY A 280 64.48 23.80 -3.41
CA GLY A 280 65.11 22.94 -2.39
C GLY A 280 66.17 21.95 -2.88
N GLY A 281 67.29 22.42 -3.45
CA GLY A 281 68.34 21.59 -4.08
C GLY A 281 69.22 20.74 -3.13
N GLY A 282 68.63 19.92 -2.26
CA GLY A 282 69.36 19.18 -1.22
C GLY A 282 68.70 17.89 -0.72
N GLY A 283 67.81 17.26 -1.49
CA GLY A 283 67.02 16.10 -1.05
C GLY A 283 67.38 14.77 -1.74
N ILE A 284 67.80 13.78 -0.92
CA ILE A 284 67.57 12.33 -1.05
C ILE A 284 68.17 11.58 -2.27
N PHE A 285 68.27 12.17 -3.45
CA PHE A 285 68.67 11.51 -4.70
C PHE A 285 70.16 11.67 -5.07
N LYS A 286 71.05 11.89 -4.08
CA LYS A 286 72.49 12.05 -4.37
C LYS A 286 73.25 10.74 -4.55
N ASP A 287 72.75 9.64 -3.99
CA ASP A 287 73.42 8.32 -4.07
C ASP A 287 72.90 7.44 -5.22
N ILE A 288 71.73 7.76 -5.79
CA ILE A 288 71.18 7.07 -6.97
C ILE A 288 71.69 7.76 -8.22
N GLN A 289 72.76 7.22 -8.82
CA GLN A 289 73.43 7.85 -9.96
C GLN A 289 72.54 7.81 -11.21
N GLY A 290 72.69 8.82 -12.07
CA GLY A 290 71.70 9.16 -13.10
C GLY A 290 71.34 8.05 -14.09
N GLU A 291 72.23 7.07 -14.31
CA GLU A 291 72.01 5.94 -15.21
C GLU A 291 70.93 4.97 -14.69
N GLU A 292 70.85 4.71 -13.39
CA GLU A 292 69.82 3.84 -12.80
C GLU A 292 68.43 4.50 -12.84
N LEU A 293 68.37 5.81 -12.63
CA LEU A 293 67.15 6.61 -12.79
C LEU A 293 66.70 6.68 -14.27
N LEU A 294 67.65 6.70 -15.21
CA LEU A 294 67.35 6.60 -16.65
C LEU A 294 66.83 5.20 -17.01
N ALA A 295 67.46 4.13 -16.51
CA ALA A 295 67.02 2.76 -16.71
C ALA A 295 65.61 2.50 -16.13
N LEU A 296 65.34 2.97 -14.91
CA LEU A 296 64.03 2.85 -14.27
C LEU A 296 62.95 3.67 -14.99
N SER A 297 63.23 4.91 -15.39
CA SER A 297 62.27 5.72 -16.15
C SER A 297 62.02 5.15 -17.55
N GLN A 298 63.03 4.56 -18.20
CA GLN A 298 62.87 3.84 -19.47
C GLN A 298 62.09 2.52 -19.30
N GLN A 299 62.30 1.78 -18.20
CA GLN A 299 61.51 0.59 -17.86
C GLN A 299 60.04 0.94 -17.57
N ILE A 300 59.79 2.04 -16.84
CA ILE A 300 58.44 2.56 -16.60
C ILE A 300 57.79 3.04 -17.91
N GLY A 301 58.55 3.71 -18.79
CA GLY A 301 58.09 4.07 -20.13
C GLY A 301 57.67 2.86 -20.95
N ASN A 302 58.55 1.86 -21.08
CA ASN A 302 58.27 0.59 -21.76
C ASN A 302 57.05 -0.14 -21.15
N HIS A 303 56.88 -0.11 -19.84
CA HIS A 303 55.72 -0.71 -19.17
C HIS A 303 54.43 0.09 -19.41
N MET A 304 54.48 1.42 -19.37
CA MET A 304 53.36 2.30 -19.70
C MET A 304 52.93 2.13 -21.16
N ASP A 305 53.87 2.02 -22.10
CA ASP A 305 53.56 1.84 -23.52
C ASP A 305 53.06 0.41 -23.81
N SER A 306 53.55 -0.59 -23.08
CA SER A 306 52.95 -1.94 -23.05
C SER A 306 51.49 -1.90 -22.52
N MET A 307 51.23 -1.18 -21.42
CA MET A 307 49.87 -0.98 -20.90
C MET A 307 48.97 -0.22 -21.88
N LYS A 308 49.45 0.85 -22.53
CA LYS A 308 48.72 1.57 -23.58
C LYS A 308 48.41 0.68 -24.79
N SER A 309 49.37 -0.15 -25.23
CA SER A 309 49.16 -1.15 -26.29
C SER A 309 48.06 -2.14 -25.91
N ASN A 310 48.10 -2.68 -24.70
CA ASN A 310 47.09 -3.63 -24.21
C ASN A 310 45.71 -2.95 -24.06
N LEU A 311 45.65 -1.70 -23.59
CA LEU A 311 44.42 -0.92 -23.52
C LEU A 311 43.84 -0.62 -24.90
N GLY A 312 44.66 -0.24 -25.89
CA GLY A 312 44.23 -0.02 -27.27
C GLY A 312 43.69 -1.28 -27.97
N GLN A 313 44.20 -2.47 -27.59
CA GLN A 313 43.63 -3.75 -28.03
C GLN A 313 42.26 -4.03 -27.39
N ILE A 314 42.04 -3.58 -26.15
CA ILE A 314 40.77 -3.73 -25.41
C ILE A 314 39.73 -2.67 -25.80
N GLU A 315 40.17 -1.48 -26.24
CA GLU A 315 39.30 -0.35 -26.61
C GLU A 315 38.28 -0.73 -27.71
N GLY A 316 38.67 -1.58 -28.66
CA GLY A 316 37.77 -2.11 -29.69
C GLY A 316 36.74 -3.14 -29.19
N VAL A 317 36.97 -3.76 -28.03
CA VAL A 317 36.13 -4.85 -27.49
C VAL A 317 34.83 -4.33 -26.89
N LEU A 318 34.84 -3.21 -26.18
CA LEU A 318 33.62 -2.64 -25.59
C LEU A 318 32.60 -2.19 -26.66
N PRO A 319 32.98 -1.50 -27.75
CA PRO A 319 32.09 -1.23 -28.89
C PRO A 319 31.65 -2.50 -29.63
N ALA A 320 32.46 -3.56 -29.66
CA ALA A 320 32.05 -4.85 -30.24
C ALA A 320 30.97 -5.53 -29.39
N ILE A 321 31.14 -5.58 -28.06
CA ILE A 321 30.14 -6.08 -27.10
C ILE A 321 28.84 -5.26 -27.17
N ALA A 322 28.93 -3.94 -27.30
CA ALA A 322 27.75 -3.09 -27.48
C ALA A 322 27.00 -3.42 -28.78
N LYS A 323 27.72 -3.65 -29.89
CA LYS A 323 27.14 -4.05 -31.18
C LYS A 323 26.52 -5.45 -31.13
N THR A 324 27.18 -6.44 -30.52
CA THR A 324 26.60 -7.79 -30.40
C THR A 324 25.42 -7.82 -29.46
N ARG A 325 25.43 -7.06 -28.34
CA ARG A 325 24.26 -6.88 -27.48
C ARG A 325 23.09 -6.25 -28.23
N ALA A 326 23.33 -5.18 -28.98
CA ALA A 326 22.28 -4.52 -29.77
C ALA A 326 21.70 -5.43 -30.87
N ALA A 327 22.56 -6.20 -31.56
CA ALA A 327 22.13 -7.19 -32.55
C ALA A 327 21.31 -8.32 -31.92
N LEU A 328 21.75 -8.88 -30.79
CA LEU A 328 21.02 -9.90 -30.03
C LEU A 328 19.67 -9.37 -29.55
N GLN A 329 19.61 -8.17 -28.98
CA GLN A 329 18.36 -7.52 -28.57
C GLN A 329 17.42 -7.31 -29.77
N GLY A 330 17.94 -6.89 -30.93
CA GLY A 330 17.19 -6.82 -32.17
C GLY A 330 16.55 -8.17 -32.55
N THR A 331 17.34 -9.24 -32.62
CA THR A 331 16.82 -10.58 -32.93
C THR A 331 15.86 -11.12 -31.87
N LEU A 332 16.09 -10.85 -30.59
CA LEU A 332 15.18 -11.31 -29.54
C LEU A 332 13.81 -10.60 -29.63
N CYS A 333 13.78 -9.31 -29.98
CA CYS A 333 12.53 -8.58 -30.27
C CYS A 333 11.80 -9.05 -31.54
N GLU A 334 12.45 -9.80 -32.44
CA GLU A 334 11.81 -10.39 -33.63
C GLU A 334 11.20 -11.77 -33.36
N TYR A 335 11.66 -12.50 -32.33
CA TYR A 335 11.30 -13.91 -32.09
C TYR A 335 10.65 -14.21 -30.72
N LEU A 336 10.72 -13.32 -29.73
CA LEU A 336 10.10 -13.49 -28.41
C LEU A 336 8.95 -12.50 -28.18
N ASP A 337 7.89 -12.98 -27.51
CA ASP A 337 6.86 -12.12 -26.92
C ASP A 337 7.47 -11.20 -25.84
N PRO A 338 6.91 -9.99 -25.60
CA PRO A 338 7.50 -8.99 -24.71
C PRO A 338 7.70 -9.50 -23.27
N GLU A 339 6.80 -10.33 -22.75
CA GLU A 339 6.91 -10.94 -21.41
C GLU A 339 8.10 -11.91 -21.33
N GLN A 340 8.38 -12.66 -22.40
CA GLN A 340 9.53 -13.57 -22.49
C GLN A 340 10.85 -12.79 -22.69
N TYR A 341 10.80 -11.70 -23.46
CA TYR A 341 11.94 -10.80 -23.67
C TYR A 341 12.38 -10.11 -22.38
N GLU A 342 11.42 -9.61 -21.57
CA GLU A 342 11.72 -9.06 -20.24
C GLU A 342 12.30 -10.13 -19.31
N GLN A 343 11.74 -11.34 -19.29
CA GLN A 343 12.28 -12.45 -18.48
C GLN A 343 13.73 -12.79 -18.87
N VAL A 344 14.03 -12.93 -20.17
CA VAL A 344 15.40 -13.25 -20.66
C VAL A 344 16.40 -12.10 -20.43
N LEU A 345 15.95 -10.86 -20.28
CA LEU A 345 16.81 -9.72 -19.93
C LEU A 345 17.01 -9.50 -18.42
N LEU A 346 16.08 -9.96 -17.58
CA LEU A 346 16.07 -9.71 -16.13
C LEU A 346 16.58 -10.92 -15.31
N GLY A 347 16.38 -12.15 -15.80
CA GLY A 347 16.79 -13.41 -15.15
C GLY A 347 15.63 -14.27 -14.68
#